data_AF-A0A938F1V4-F1
#
_entry.id   AF-A0A938F1V4-F1
#
_cell.length_a   1.000
_cell.length_b   1.000
_cell.length_c   1.000
_cell.angle_alpha   90.00
_cell.angle_beta   90.00
_cell.angle_gamma   90.00
#
_symmetry.space_group_name_H-M   'P 1'
#
loop_
_entity.id
_entity.type
_entity.pdbx_description
1 polymer ?
#
loop_
_entity_poly.entity_id
_entity_poly.type
_entity_poly.pdbx_seq_one_letter_code
_entity_poly.pdbx_strand_id
1 'polypeptide(L)' 'MKMKEISEKTKEELEAKLAEAKKNLFAVKFKKSTGQLENFMAVNNLKKDIARIETLIREREIEKEIS' A
#
# COMPACT_ATOMS: atom_id res chain seq x y z
N MET A 1 6.02 0.16 -6.47
CA MET A 1 5.72 1.53 -6.95
C MET A 1 6.93 2.46 -6.85
N LYS A 2 7.01 3.53 -7.67
CA LYS A 2 8.03 4.61 -7.54
C LYS A 2 7.53 5.65 -6.52
N MET A 3 8.40 6.02 -5.57
CA MET A 3 8.06 6.89 -4.43
C MET A 3 7.59 8.30 -4.86
N LYS A 4 8.14 8.83 -5.96
CA LYS A 4 7.78 10.14 -6.52
C LYS A 4 6.32 10.25 -6.99
N GLU A 5 5.76 9.18 -7.57
CA GLU A 5 4.36 9.18 -8.04
C GLU A 5 3.35 9.06 -6.88
N ILE A 6 3.81 8.64 -5.70
CA ILE A 6 2.97 8.52 -4.50
C ILE A 6 3.02 9.84 -3.72
N SER A 7 4.16 10.55 -3.72
CA SER A 7 4.30 11.85 -3.06
C SER A 7 3.55 13.00 -3.73
N GLU A 8 3.14 12.86 -5.00
CA GLU A 8 2.33 13.88 -5.70
C GLU A 8 0.82 13.74 -5.44
N LYS A 9 0.37 12.58 -4.93
CA LYS A 9 -1.07 12.29 -4.72
C LYS A 9 -1.59 12.92 -3.44
N THR A 10 -2.86 13.32 -3.38
CA THR A 10 -3.46 13.86 -2.13
C THR A 10 -3.62 12.78 -1.07
N LYS A 11 -3.83 13.17 0.20
CA LYS A 11 -4.04 12.21 1.32
C LYS A 11 -5.19 11.24 1.03
N GLU A 12 -6.28 11.75 0.48
CA GLU A 12 -7.47 10.98 0.12
C GLU A 12 -7.18 9.94 -0.97
N GLU A 13 -6.38 10.30 -1.99
CA GLU A 13 -5.96 9.35 -3.03
C GLU A 13 -5.02 8.27 -2.49
N LEU A 14 -4.18 8.60 -1.50
CA LEU A 14 -3.33 7.63 -0.82
C LEU A 14 -4.14 6.64 0.00
N GLU A 15 -5.15 7.11 0.72
CA GLU A 15 -6.08 6.27 1.47
C GLU A 15 -6.90 5.36 0.54
N ALA A 16 -7.37 5.87 -0.60
CA ALA A 16 -8.05 5.07 -1.61
C ALA A 16 -7.15 3.96 -2.17
N LYS A 17 -5.90 4.27 -2.51
CA LYS A 17 -4.90 3.27 -2.94
C LYS A 17 -4.58 2.27 -1.84
N LEU A 18 -4.52 2.70 -0.58
CA LEU A 18 -4.30 1.82 0.56
C LEU A 18 -5.44 0.79 0.68
N ALA A 19 -6.68 1.23 0.54
CA ALA A 19 -7.85 0.36 0.59
C ALA A 19 -7.84 -0.67 -0.55
N GLU A 20 -7.51 -0.24 -1.76
CA GLU A 20 -7.36 -1.13 -2.93
C GLU A 20 -6.24 -2.15 -2.73
N ALA A 21 -5.07 -1.72 -2.24
CA ALA A 21 -3.95 -2.60 -1.96
C ALA A 21 -4.28 -3.64 -0.86
N LYS A 22 -5.04 -3.26 0.17
CA LYS A 22 -5.53 -4.19 1.20
C LYS A 22 -6.51 -5.22 0.63
N LYS A 23 -7.40 -4.81 -0.28
CA LYS A 23 -8.31 -5.72 -0.99
C LYS A 23 -7.55 -6.72 -1.86
N ASN A 24 -6.54 -6.26 -2.59
CA ASN A 24 -5.65 -7.12 -3.37
C ASN A 24 -4.86 -8.08 -2.49
N LEU A 25 -4.38 -7.62 -1.33
CA LEU A 25 -3.71 -8.49 -0.35
C LEU A 25 -4.66 -9.59 0.17
N PHE A 26 -5.95 -9.28 0.37
CA PHE A 26 -6.95 -10.27 0.78
C PHE A 26 -7.19 -11.32 -0.31
N ALA A 27 -7.35 -10.88 -1.57
CA ALA A 27 -7.50 -11.79 -2.71
C ALA A 27 -6.27 -12.70 -2.88
N VAL A 28 -5.06 -12.16 -2.69
CA VAL A 28 -3.82 -12.92 -2.76
C VAL A 28 -3.69 -13.87 -1.56
N LYS A 29 -4.08 -13.46 -0.35
CA LYS A 29 -4.16 -14.38 0.81
C LYS A 29 -5.15 -15.51 0.57
N PHE A 30 -6.29 -15.23 -0.04
CA PHE A 30 -7.28 -16.24 -0.41
C PHE A 30 -6.68 -17.26 -1.39
N LYS A 31 -6.03 -16.79 -2.47
CA LYS A 31 -5.28 -17.64 -3.41
C LYS A 31 -4.15 -18.44 -2.74
N LYS A 32 -3.52 -17.89 -1.69
CA LYS A 32 -2.54 -18.60 -0.85
C LYS A 32 -3.19 -19.74 -0.09
N SER A 33 -4.35 -19.50 0.51
CA SER A 33 -5.09 -20.52 1.24
C SER A 33 -5.65 -21.62 0.34
N THR A 34 -6.01 -21.31 -0.92
CA THR A 34 -6.45 -22.31 -1.90
C THR A 34 -5.30 -23.08 -2.57
N GLY A 35 -4.04 -22.76 -2.23
CA GLY A 35 -2.87 -23.44 -2.79
C GLY A 35 -2.53 -23.07 -4.25
N GLN A 36 -3.27 -22.15 -4.86
CA GLN A 36 -3.06 -21.69 -6.25
C GLN A 36 -2.20 -20.41 -6.31
N LEU A 37 -1.33 -20.20 -5.35
CA LEU A 37 -0.51 -18.99 -5.30
C LEU A 37 0.70 -19.14 -6.20
N GLU A 38 0.56 -18.70 -7.44
CA GLU A 38 1.62 -18.73 -8.44
C GLU A 38 2.77 -17.76 -8.13
N ASN A 39 2.51 -16.69 -7.35
CA ASN A 39 3.48 -15.59 -7.23
C ASN A 39 3.62 -15.04 -5.80
N PHE A 40 4.51 -15.65 -5.02
CA PHE A 40 4.87 -15.20 -3.67
C PHE A 40 5.52 -13.80 -3.67
N MET A 41 6.22 -13.41 -4.74
CA MET A 41 6.83 -12.08 -4.85
C MET A 41 5.78 -10.98 -4.89
N ALA A 42 4.63 -11.23 -5.53
CA ALA A 42 3.53 -10.27 -5.58
C ALA A 42 2.99 -9.94 -4.18
N VAL A 43 2.87 -10.93 -3.28
CA VAL A 43 2.49 -10.72 -1.87
C VAL A 43 3.45 -9.76 -1.18
N ASN A 44 4.76 -10.00 -1.37
CA ASN A 44 5.79 -9.25 -0.68
C ASN A 44 5.89 -7.81 -1.22
N ASN A 45 5.70 -7.63 -2.52
CA ASN A 45 5.62 -6.32 -3.15
C ASN A 45 4.38 -5.53 -2.68
N LEU A 46 3.21 -6.18 -2.62
CA LEU A 46 1.99 -5.57 -2.09
C LEU A 46 2.15 -5.10 -0.64
N LYS A 47 2.77 -5.90 0.23
CA LYS A 47 3.07 -5.50 1.61
C LYS A 47 4.00 -4.29 1.67
N LYS A 48 5.06 -4.27 0.85
CA LYS A 48 6.01 -3.14 0.78
C LYS A 48 5.33 -1.87 0.25
N ASP A 49 4.44 -1.99 -0.72
CA ASP A 49 3.72 -0.84 -1.26
C ASP A 49 2.71 -0.28 -0.25
N ILE A 50 2.02 -1.13 0.54
CA ILE A 50 1.18 -0.68 1.68
C ILE A 50 2.02 0.09 2.70
N ALA A 51 3.15 -0.47 3.14
CA ALA A 51 4.01 0.17 4.13
C ALA A 51 4.51 1.55 3.65
N ARG A 52 4.90 1.67 2.37
CA ARG A 52 5.33 2.95 1.79
C ARG A 52 4.22 4.00 1.80
N ILE A 53 2.99 3.61 1.48
CA ILE A 53 1.83 4.52 1.49
C ILE A 53 1.55 4.99 2.92
N GLU A 54 1.55 4.07 3.90
CA GLU A 54 1.33 4.41 5.31
C GLU A 54 2.43 5.34 5.85
N THR A 55 3.69 5.10 5.48
CA THR A 55 4.79 6.00 5.84
C THR A 55 4.61 7.40 5.27
N LEU A 56 4.24 7.54 3.99
CA LEU A 56 4.01 8.85 3.36
C LEU A 56 2.83 9.61 3.97
N ILE A 57 1.74 8.90 4.32
CA ILE A 57 0.61 9.49 5.02
C ILE A 57 1.08 10.04 6.37
N ARG A 58 1.85 9.25 7.12
CA ARG A 58 2.36 9.63 8.44
C ARG A 58 3.35 10.80 8.37
N GLU A 59 4.24 10.80 7.39
CA GLU A 59 5.21 11.87 7.16
C GLU A 59 4.51 13.22 6.94
N ARG A 60 3.44 13.23 6.12
CA ARG A 60 2.61 14.42 5.90
C ARG A 60 1.81 14.85 7.12
N GLU A 61 1.33 13.90 7.93
CA GLU A 61 0.67 14.24 9.20
C GLU A 61 1.63 14.91 10.17
N ILE A 62 2.86 14.41 10.27
CA ILE A 62 3.92 14.97 11.12
C ILE A 62 4.31 16.37 10.63
N GLU A 63 4.49 16.58 9.32
CA GLU A 63 4.75 17.93 8.76
C GLU A 63 3.63 18.92 9.12
N LYS A 64 2.37 18.47 9.09
CA LYS A 64 1.21 19.30 9.43
C LYS A 64 1.10 19.58 10.93
N GLU A 65 1.56 18.69 11.80
CA GLU A 65 1.60 18.91 13.26
C GLU A 65 2.75 19.83 13.69
N ILE A 66 3.82 19.93 12.91
CA ILE A 66 5.00 20.77 13.19
C ILE A 66 4.81 22.22 12.69
N SER A 67 3.90 22.44 11.74
CA SER A 67 3.55 23.77 11.20
C SER A 67 2.38 24.44 11.92
#